data_AF-A0A090MF97-F1
#
_entry.id   AF-A0A090MF97-F1
#
_cell.length_a   1.000
_cell.length_b   1.000
_cell.length_c   1.000
_cell.angle_alpha   90.00
_cell.angle_beta   90.00
_cell.angle_gamma   90.00
#
_symmetry.space_group_name_H-M   'P 1'
#
loop_
_entity.id
_entity.type
_entity.pdbx_description
1 polymer ?
#
loop_
_entity_poly.entity_id
_entity_poly.type
_entity_poly.pdbx_seq_one_letter_code
_entity_poly.pdbx_strand_id
1 'polypeptide(L)'
;MTLTLVAMLLVTSTDITVWIVSVLLALGIGAGKYSKWKARNQLVRELAAMDRERREKILSRMNPAQAMEARQELMRRFNIF
;
A
#
# COMPACT_ATOMS: atom_id res chain seq x y z
N MET A 1 -30.17 -34.85 -21.85
CA MET A 1 -29.86 -33.53 -22.45
C MET A 1 -30.12 -32.36 -21.50
N THR A 2 -31.09 -32.45 -20.58
CA THR A 2 -31.40 -31.41 -19.59
C THR A 2 -30.41 -31.36 -18.41
N LEU A 3 -29.95 -32.52 -17.91
CA LEU A 3 -29.03 -32.62 -16.77
C LEU A 3 -27.65 -31.98 -17.05
N THR A 4 -27.11 -32.17 -18.25
CA THR A 4 -25.81 -31.63 -18.67
C THR A 4 -25.83 -30.10 -18.84
N LEU A 5 -26.95 -29.53 -19.30
CA LEU A 5 -27.15 -28.08 -19.42
C LEU A 5 -27.18 -27.39 -18.06
N VAL A 6 -27.85 -27.99 -17.08
CA VAL A 6 -27.91 -27.48 -15.70
C VAL A 6 -26.54 -27.55 -15.04
N ALA A 7 -25.78 -28.63 -15.26
CA ALA A 7 -24.43 -28.77 -14.73
C ALA A 7 -23.45 -27.73 -15.30
N MET A 8 -23.52 -27.44 -16.60
CA MET A 8 -22.71 -26.39 -17.23
C MET A 8 -23.03 -25.00 -16.65
N LEU A 9 -24.31 -24.66 -16.48
CA LEU A 9 -24.73 -23.39 -15.88
C LEU A 9 -24.26 -23.20 -14.42
N LEU A 10 -24.32 -24.27 -13.62
CA LEU A 10 -23.86 -24.27 -12.23
C LEU A 10 -22.35 -24.08 -12.16
N VAL A 11 -21.60 -24.76 -13.03
CA VAL A 11 -20.14 -24.59 -13.16
C VAL A 11 -19.81 -23.15 -13.50
N THR A 12 -20.41 -22.55 -14.55
CA THR A 12 -20.11 -21.18 -14.96
C THR A 12 -20.38 -20.15 -13.86
N SER A 13 -21.48 -20.30 -13.12
CA SER A 13 -21.85 -19.39 -12.03
C SER A 13 -20.86 -19.47 -10.85
N THR A 14 -20.44 -20.69 -10.52
CA THR A 14 -19.48 -20.95 -9.44
C THR A 14 -18.09 -20.43 -9.84
N ASP A 15 -17.68 -20.65 -11.08
CA ASP A 15 -16.39 -20.21 -11.63
C ASP A 15 -16.26 -18.67 -11.59
N ILE A 16 -17.31 -17.96 -12.01
CA ILE A 16 -17.36 -16.49 -11.95
C ILE A 16 -17.24 -15.99 -10.50
N THR A 17 -17.93 -16.63 -9.57
CA THR A 17 -17.91 -16.25 -8.16
C THR A 17 -16.52 -16.43 -7.55
N VAL A 18 -15.87 -17.56 -7.83
CA VAL A 18 -14.50 -17.86 -7.37
C VAL A 18 -13.51 -16.84 -7.95
N TRP A 19 -13.66 -16.49 -9.23
CA TRP A 19 -12.81 -15.51 -9.89
C TRP A 19 -12.95 -14.12 -9.25
N ILE A 20 -14.18 -13.66 -9.00
CA ILE A 20 -14.45 -12.37 -8.34
C ILE A 20 -13.85 -12.34 -6.94
N VAL A 21 -14.07 -13.37 -6.12
CA VAL A 21 -13.54 -13.45 -4.76
C VAL A 21 -12.01 -13.45 -4.75
N SER A 22 -11.40 -14.18 -5.69
CA SER A 22 -9.94 -14.23 -5.83
C SER A 22 -9.35 -12.86 -6.21
N VAL A 23 -9.96 -12.15 -7.18
CA VAL A 23 -9.54 -10.80 -7.58
C VAL A 23 -9.73 -9.80 -6.43
N LEU A 24 -10.84 -9.85 -5.71
CA LEU A 24 -11.11 -8.99 -4.56
C LEU A 24 -10.09 -9.20 -3.43
N LEU A 25 -9.73 -10.44 -3.14
CA LEU A 25 -8.69 -10.78 -2.16
C LEU A 25 -7.32 -10.23 -2.58
N ALA A 26 -6.94 -10.41 -3.85
CA ALA A 26 -5.69 -9.90 -4.38
C ALA A 26 -5.64 -8.35 -4.30
N LEU A 27 -6.73 -7.67 -4.66
CA LEU A 27 -6.85 -6.22 -4.56
C LEU A 27 -6.84 -5.74 -3.10
N GLY A 28 -7.52 -6.44 -2.19
CA GLY A 28 -7.55 -6.11 -0.77
C GLY A 28 -6.18 -6.20 -0.11
N ILE A 29 -5.45 -7.29 -0.36
CA ILE A 29 -4.08 -7.48 0.14
C ILE A 29 -3.12 -6.45 -0.48
N GLY A 30 -3.24 -6.22 -1.79
CA GLY A 30 -2.44 -5.23 -2.52
C GLY A 30 -2.67 -3.80 -2.02
N ALA A 31 -3.93 -3.41 -1.81
CA ALA A 31 -4.32 -2.09 -1.33
C ALA A 31 -3.84 -1.82 0.09
N GLY A 32 -3.83 -2.82 0.98
CA GLY A 32 -3.30 -2.68 2.34
C GLY A 32 -1.81 -2.33 2.37
N LYS A 33 -1.02 -2.96 1.50
CA LYS A 33 0.41 -2.66 1.33
C LYS A 33 0.61 -1.29 0.65
N TYR A 34 -0.23 -0.97 -0.33
CA TYR A 34 -0.16 0.30 -1.07
C TYR A 34 -0.53 1.50 -0.19
N SER A 35 -1.52 1.36 0.69
CA SER A 35 -1.93 2.42 1.62
C SER A 35 -0.81 2.79 2.60
N LYS A 36 -0.12 1.78 3.16
CA LYS A 36 1.07 2.00 4.02
C LYS A 36 2.21 2.67 3.25
N TRP A 37 2.45 2.25 2.01
CA TRP A 37 3.47 2.85 1.16
C TRP A 37 3.13 4.31 0.81
N LYS A 38 1.87 4.59 0.46
CA LYS A 38 1.38 5.95 0.18
C LYS A 38 1.52 6.87 1.39
N ALA A 39 1.16 6.39 2.58
CA ALA A 39 1.31 7.15 3.82
C ALA A 39 2.78 7.46 4.14
N ARG A 40 3.68 6.47 3.98
CA ARG A 40 5.15 6.68 4.10
C ARG A 40 5.65 7.73 3.11
N ASN A 41 5.21 7.65 1.87
CA ASN A 41 5.65 8.56 0.81
C ASN A 41 5.15 10.00 1.05
N GLN A 42 3.93 10.14 1.56
CA GLN A 42 3.36 11.43 1.92
C GLN A 42 4.06 12.05 3.14
N LEU A 43 4.37 11.25 4.17
CA LEU A 43 5.18 11.69 5.32
C LEU A 43 6.56 12.20 4.90
N VAL A 44 7.26 11.48 4.01
CA VAL A 44 8.57 11.92 3.50
C VAL A 44 8.44 13.24 2.74
N ARG A 45 7.36 13.41 1.96
CA ARG A 45 7.11 14.66 1.22
C ARG A 45 6.78 15.84 2.13
N GLU A 46 5.99 15.63 3.19
CA GLU A 46 5.74 16.67 4.20
C GLU A 46 7.00 17.02 4.99
N LEU A 47 7.82 16.03 5.34
CA LEU A 47 9.12 16.27 5.98
C LEU A 47 10.09 17.02 5.07
N ALA A 48 10.04 16.81 3.75
CA ALA A 48 10.85 17.55 2.78
C ALA A 48 10.43 19.02 2.64
N ALA A 49 9.14 19.30 2.78
CA ALA A 49 8.58 20.65 2.70
C ALA A 49 8.66 21.42 4.03
N MET A 50 9.02 20.75 5.13
CA MET A 50 9.09 21.35 6.46
C MET A 50 10.49 21.87 6.78
N ASP A 51 10.55 22.97 7.53
CA ASP A 51 11.80 23.60 7.97
C ASP A 51 12.69 22.64 8.79
N ARG A 52 14.01 22.79 8.66
CA ARG A 52 15.01 21.81 9.11
C ARG A 52 14.90 21.51 10.61
N GLU A 53 14.75 22.57 11.41
CA GLU A 53 14.66 22.49 12.87
C GLU A 53 13.40 21.73 13.32
N ARG A 54 12.27 21.97 12.64
CA ARG A 54 10.98 21.33 12.92
C ARG A 54 10.99 19.87 12.48
N ARG A 55 11.65 19.56 11.36
CA ARG A 55 11.87 18.21 10.84
C ARG A 55 12.68 17.36 11.83
N GLU A 56 13.76 17.92 12.37
CA GLU A 56 14.60 17.23 13.36
C GLU A 56 13.88 16.95 14.67
N LYS A 57 13.03 17.87 15.13
CA LYS A 57 12.20 17.68 16.33
C LYS A 57 11.17 16.56 16.17
N ILE A 58 10.57 16.43 14.98
CA ILE A 58 9.63 15.34 14.67
C ILE A 58 10.37 14.01 14.52
N LEU A 59 11.51 14.00 13.82
CA LEU A 59 12.34 12.80 13.65
C LEU A 59 12.88 12.27 14.98
N SER A 60 13.25 13.16 15.91
CA SER A 60 13.72 12.81 17.25
C SER A 60 12.63 12.17 18.13
N ARG A 61 11.36 12.49 17.87
CA ARG A 61 10.20 11.87 18.55
C ARG A 61 9.74 10.56 17.92
N MET A 62 10.23 10.24 16.73
CA MET A 62 9.86 9.03 15.99
C MET A 62 10.79 7.87 16.38
N ASN A 63 10.33 6.64 16.17
CA ASN A 63 11.18 5.46 16.37
C ASN A 63 12.48 5.60 15.54
N PRO A 64 13.66 5.45 16.14
CA PRO A 64 14.95 5.70 15.48
C PRO A 64 15.13 4.97 14.14
N ALA A 65 14.60 3.75 13.98
CA ALA A 65 14.65 3.03 12.71
C ALA A 65 13.86 3.74 11.59
N GLN A 66 12.66 4.25 11.91
CA GLN A 66 11.81 4.95 10.94
C GLN A 66 12.35 6.35 10.62
N ALA A 67 12.94 7.01 11.62
CA ALA A 67 13.60 8.30 11.44
C ALA A 67 14.82 8.20 10.52
N MET A 68 15.60 7.12 10.64
CA MET A 68 16.74 6.85 9.77
C MET A 68 16.31 6.60 8.32
N GLU A 69 15.30 5.74 8.10
CA GLU A 69 14.72 5.51 6.77
C GLU A 69 14.23 6.82 6.13
N ALA A 70 13.46 7.62 6.87
CA ALA A 70 12.94 8.89 6.37
C ALA A 70 14.07 9.88 6.02
N ARG A 71 15.11 9.99 6.84
CA ARG A 71 16.31 10.80 6.55
C ARG A 71 17.01 10.33 5.28
N GLN A 72 17.18 9.01 5.11
CA GLN A 72 17.85 8.44 3.95
C GLN A 72 17.04 8.63 2.67
N GLU A 73 15.71 8.51 2.75
CA GLU A 73 14.80 8.76 1.63
C GLU A 73 14.77 10.25 1.24
N LEU A 74 14.80 11.16 2.22
CA LEU A 74 14.91 12.62 2.01
C LEU A 74 16.22 12.98 1.30
N MET A 75 17.33 12.38 1.75
CA MET A 75 18.64 12.61 1.16
C MET A 75 18.73 12.03 -0.26
N ARG A 76 18.15 10.84 -0.50
CA ARG A 76 18.15 10.18 -1.83
C ARG A 76 17.25 10.88 -2.84
N ARG A 77 16.05 11.32 -2.45
CA ARG A 77 15.05 11.85 -3.40
C ARG A 77 15.09 13.37 -3.58
N PHE A 78 15.44 14.09 -2.53
CA PHE A 78 15.39 15.55 -2.53
C PHE A 78 16.77 16.19 -2.35
N ASN A 79 17.80 15.43 -1.97
CA ASN A 79 19.15 15.92 -1.66
C ASN A 79 19.17 17.01 -0.56
N ILE A 80 18.16 17.00 0.32
CA ILE A 80 18.00 17.99 1.39
C ILE A 80 18.15 17.28 2.73
N PHE A 81 19.17 17.66 3.49
CA PHE A 81 19.33 17.25 4.88
C PHE A 81 19.35 18.47 5.78
#